data_AF-A0A955BGR8-F1
#
_entry.id   AF-A0A955BGR8-F1
#
_cell.length_a   1.000
_cell.length_b   1.000
_cell.length_c   1.000
_cell.angle_alpha   90.00
_cell.angle_beta   90.00
_cell.angle_gamma   90.00
#
_symmetry.space_group_name_H-M   'P 1'
#
loop_
_entity.id
_entity.type
_entity.pdbx_description
1 polymer ?
#
loop_
_entity_poly.entity_id
_entity_poly.type
_entity_poly.pdbx_seq_one_letter_code
_entity_poly.pdbx_strand_id
1 'polypeptide(L)'
;ELLDLRLYGPPVELLAAAAARCAPDRLIETRHLLCGLLALLSVPALFRWGRLLGQPWLGVFSAVVLLLSPRFFGHAFLNSKDMPFAVGMTASLAALTALLARRRYHWREFIECGLLLGCTTAVRPGGWMLLGPLYLAGAFMADWQTRQRRSRRRARRTLLKQATMFGLAWLVMIACWPWAHESPLANPLQAIRMASKFHIVVPVLFEGRIVPSDSLPRYYLAKYLWITTPPWQLLLAAVGCVTVVARCWQSRTNGCRNPRRLVDGMLIVWLTLPLLLFALLRPNAYDGIRHFLFVLPALALMASVGLQSVFLVMKQLRGGKLAGRIASVGVAAAIAWQVAVLATLHPYQLAYFNGFVGGVAGASRRYETEYWMTSYGEAMRWINSQPRNANGQPTRVLVAANENSLWCASYFAGPRLELTTTLQGDQPGDLPSSFDFYLGTTRTLMADNFPDAEICFRVNRAGADFAVVRRRKSLK
;
A
#
# COMPACT_ATOMS: atom_id res chain seq x y z
N GLU A 1 2.11 11.69 -23.90
CA GLU A 1 3.19 11.11 -23.07
C GLU A 1 2.79 10.76 -21.62
N LEU A 2 1.51 10.88 -21.23
CA LEU A 2 1.08 10.91 -19.82
C LEU A 2 0.84 9.56 -19.12
N LEU A 3 1.17 8.45 -19.74
CA LEU A 3 1.11 7.14 -19.09
C LEU A 3 2.44 6.43 -19.38
N ASP A 4 3.41 6.62 -18.49
CA ASP A 4 4.68 5.90 -18.52
C ASP A 4 4.48 4.43 -18.06
N LEU A 5 3.49 3.77 -18.65
CA LEU A 5 3.23 2.33 -18.55
C LEU A 5 4.32 1.52 -19.25
N ARG A 6 5.30 2.18 -19.88
CA ARG A 6 6.47 1.51 -20.42
C ARG A 6 7.38 1.07 -19.29
N LEU A 7 7.62 1.92 -18.29
CA LEU A 7 8.52 1.61 -17.15
C LEU A 7 7.94 0.64 -16.11
N TYR A 8 6.66 0.32 -16.19
CA TYR A 8 5.98 -0.63 -15.30
C TYR A 8 5.33 -1.71 -16.15
N GLY A 9 5.50 -2.99 -15.81
CA GLY A 9 4.65 -4.00 -16.43
C GLY A 9 3.19 -3.70 -16.09
N PRO A 10 2.26 -3.77 -17.06
CA PRO A 10 0.85 -3.41 -16.84
C PRO A 10 -0.08 -4.63 -16.67
N PRO A 11 0.26 -5.75 -15.97
CA PRO A 11 -0.61 -6.93 -15.95
C PRO A 11 -2.01 -6.62 -15.40
N VAL A 12 -2.10 -5.75 -14.40
CA VAL A 12 -3.37 -5.36 -13.78
C VAL A 12 -4.19 -4.48 -14.73
N GLU A 13 -3.53 -3.60 -15.48
CA GLU A 13 -4.20 -2.76 -16.48
C GLU A 13 -4.64 -3.57 -17.70
N LEU A 14 -3.86 -4.59 -18.09
CA LEU A 14 -4.25 -5.54 -19.15
C LEU A 14 -5.47 -6.36 -18.73
N LEU A 15 -5.50 -6.84 -17.49
CA LEU A 15 -6.67 -7.53 -16.93
C LEU A 15 -7.89 -6.59 -16.85
N ALA A 16 -7.69 -5.35 -16.42
CA ALA A 16 -8.76 -4.35 -16.38
C ALA A 16 -9.30 -4.05 -17.78
N ALA A 17 -8.43 -3.86 -18.77
CA ALA A 17 -8.82 -3.63 -20.16
C ALA A 17 -9.55 -4.83 -20.75
N ALA A 18 -9.13 -6.05 -20.44
CA ALA A 18 -9.82 -7.27 -20.85
C ALA A 18 -11.21 -7.38 -20.21
N ALA A 19 -11.33 -7.12 -18.90
CA ALA A 19 -12.60 -7.14 -18.18
C ALA A 19 -13.56 -6.06 -18.68
N ALA A 20 -13.04 -4.88 -19.01
CA ALA A 20 -13.83 -3.77 -19.52
C ALA A 20 -14.48 -4.06 -20.89
N ARG A 21 -13.98 -5.03 -21.68
CA ARG A 21 -14.65 -5.46 -22.92
C ARG A 21 -16.04 -6.04 -22.65
N CYS A 22 -16.28 -6.58 -21.46
CA CYS A 22 -17.59 -7.11 -21.07
C CYS A 22 -18.55 -6.02 -20.54
N ALA A 23 -18.04 -4.84 -20.16
CA ALA A 23 -18.81 -3.74 -19.60
C ALA A 23 -18.16 -2.38 -19.92
N PRO A 24 -18.19 -1.95 -21.20
CA PRO A 24 -17.45 -0.76 -21.65
C PRO A 24 -17.89 0.52 -20.93
N ASP A 25 -19.17 0.62 -20.57
CA ASP A 25 -19.73 1.79 -19.88
C ASP A 25 -19.35 1.89 -18.39
N ARG A 26 -18.70 0.85 -17.84
CA ARG A 26 -18.33 0.75 -16.41
C ARG A 26 -16.84 0.50 -16.21
N LEU A 27 -16.01 1.11 -17.06
CA LEU A 27 -14.56 0.91 -17.06
C LEU A 27 -13.93 1.21 -15.69
N ILE A 28 -14.32 2.30 -15.03
CA ILE A 28 -13.74 2.76 -13.76
C ILE A 28 -14.16 1.84 -12.61
N GLU A 29 -15.44 1.49 -12.55
CA GLU A 29 -16.00 0.59 -11.54
C GLU A 29 -15.42 -0.82 -11.67
N THR A 30 -15.26 -1.31 -12.90
CA THR A 30 -14.63 -2.60 -13.18
C THR A 30 -13.17 -2.61 -12.71
N ARG A 31 -12.43 -1.51 -12.92
CA ARG A 31 -11.06 -1.34 -12.40
C ARG A 31 -11.02 -1.36 -10.88
N HIS A 32 -11.90 -0.62 -10.21
CA HIS A 32 -11.95 -0.57 -8.74
C HIS A 32 -12.29 -1.93 -8.13
N LEU A 33 -13.26 -2.64 -8.73
CA LEU A 33 -13.62 -3.99 -8.33
C LEU A 33 -12.44 -4.96 -8.49
N LEU A 34 -11.76 -4.92 -9.65
CA LEU A 34 -10.59 -5.76 -9.90
C LEU A 34 -9.47 -5.51 -8.87
N CYS A 35 -9.18 -4.25 -8.54
CA CYS A 35 -8.19 -3.91 -7.51
C CYS A 35 -8.59 -4.50 -6.16
N GLY A 36 -9.85 -4.39 -5.77
CA GLY A 36 -10.37 -4.96 -4.53
C GLY A 36 -10.25 -6.49 -4.49
N LEU A 37 -10.62 -7.17 -5.59
CA LEU A 37 -10.49 -8.63 -5.72
C LEU A 37 -9.03 -9.08 -5.64
N LEU A 38 -8.10 -8.35 -6.27
CA LEU A 38 -6.67 -8.62 -6.16
C LEU A 38 -6.16 -8.43 -4.74
N ALA A 39 -6.62 -7.39 -4.03
CA ALA A 39 -6.26 -7.17 -2.62
C ALA A 39 -6.69 -8.33 -1.71
N LEU A 40 -7.81 -9.00 -1.99
CA LEU A 40 -8.27 -10.19 -1.26
C LEU A 40 -7.34 -11.40 -1.41
N LEU A 41 -6.52 -11.46 -2.46
CA LEU A 41 -5.50 -12.51 -2.60
C LEU A 41 -4.40 -12.42 -1.52
N SER A 42 -4.34 -11.32 -0.75
CA SER A 42 -3.51 -11.25 0.46
C SER A 42 -3.93 -12.29 1.52
N VAL A 43 -5.22 -12.64 1.60
CA VAL A 43 -5.77 -13.58 2.61
C VAL A 43 -5.15 -14.97 2.50
N PRO A 44 -5.19 -15.68 1.34
CA PRO A 44 -4.56 -16.99 1.22
C PRO A 44 -3.03 -16.93 1.39
N ALA A 45 -2.39 -15.82 0.99
CA ALA A 45 -0.96 -15.62 1.17
C ALA A 45 -0.59 -15.51 2.67
N LEU A 46 -1.37 -14.76 3.46
CA LEU A 46 -1.23 -14.65 4.91
C LEU A 46 -1.57 -15.96 5.63
N PHE A 47 -2.59 -16.69 5.17
CA PHE A 47 -2.90 -18.02 5.69
C PHE A 47 -1.71 -18.99 5.53
N ARG A 48 -1.00 -18.94 4.40
CA ARG A 48 0.25 -19.69 4.19
C ARG A 48 1.33 -19.27 5.18
N TRP A 49 1.51 -17.96 5.42
CA TRP A 49 2.44 -17.48 6.45
C TRP A 49 2.08 -17.97 7.85
N GLY A 50 0.80 -17.98 8.23
CA GLY A 50 0.36 -18.54 9.51
C GLY A 50 0.76 -20.01 9.67
N ARG A 51 0.61 -20.81 8.62
CA ARG A 51 1.09 -22.21 8.62
C ARG A 51 2.60 -22.31 8.77
N LEU A 52 3.37 -21.42 8.14
CA LEU A 52 4.83 -21.38 8.29
C LEU A 52 5.27 -20.99 9.70
N LEU A 53 4.53 -20.08 10.35
CA LEU A 53 4.70 -19.72 11.77
C LEU A 53 4.24 -20.84 12.73
N GLY A 54 3.63 -21.91 12.19
CA GLY A 54 3.26 -23.12 12.91
C GLY A 54 1.80 -23.19 13.35
N GLN A 55 0.98 -22.15 13.11
CA GLN A 55 -0.43 -22.12 13.50
C GLN A 55 -1.28 -21.37 12.45
N PRO A 56 -2.22 -22.04 11.75
CA PRO A 56 -3.01 -21.43 10.67
C PRO A 56 -3.79 -20.18 11.09
N TRP A 57 -4.31 -20.16 12.32
CA TRP A 57 -5.09 -19.02 12.84
C TRP A 57 -4.27 -17.72 12.91
N LEU A 58 -2.93 -17.78 13.01
CA LEU A 58 -2.08 -16.58 12.95
C LEU A 58 -2.24 -15.87 11.60
N GLY A 59 -2.36 -16.64 10.52
CA GLY A 59 -2.59 -16.11 9.19
C GLY A 59 -4.00 -15.56 9.01
N VAL A 60 -5.00 -16.20 9.61
CA VAL A 60 -6.39 -15.69 9.63
C VAL A 60 -6.47 -14.37 10.40
N PHE A 61 -5.91 -14.31 11.60
CA PHE A 61 -5.87 -13.08 12.39
C PHE A 61 -5.09 -11.98 11.66
N SER A 62 -3.94 -12.30 11.03
CA SER A 62 -3.20 -11.35 10.19
C SER A 62 -4.06 -10.80 9.06
N ALA A 63 -4.85 -11.64 8.39
CA ALA A 63 -5.73 -11.22 7.31
C ALA A 63 -6.83 -10.28 7.82
N VAL A 64 -7.43 -10.58 8.97
CA VAL A 64 -8.42 -9.69 9.61
C VAL A 64 -7.78 -8.35 9.97
N VAL A 65 -6.62 -8.35 10.63
CA VAL A 65 -5.89 -7.12 10.99
C VAL A 65 -5.53 -6.31 9.75
N LEU A 66 -5.07 -6.96 8.67
CA LEU A 66 -4.69 -6.29 7.43
C LEU A 66 -5.90 -5.66 6.72
N LEU A 67 -7.00 -6.41 6.58
CA LEU A 67 -8.23 -5.91 5.95
C LEU A 67 -8.88 -4.80 6.77
N LEU A 68 -8.69 -4.80 8.10
CA LEU A 68 -9.15 -3.73 8.97
C LEU A 68 -8.17 -2.54 9.05
N SER A 69 -6.99 -2.64 8.43
CA SER A 69 -6.02 -1.53 8.38
C SER A 69 -6.53 -0.45 7.41
N PRO A 70 -6.79 0.79 7.88
CA PRO A 70 -7.42 1.82 7.06
C PRO A 70 -6.66 2.15 5.78
N ARG A 71 -5.32 2.17 5.84
CA ARG A 71 -4.47 2.42 4.67
C ARG A 71 -4.53 1.27 3.67
N PHE A 72 -4.52 0.02 4.12
CA PHE A 72 -4.64 -1.12 3.21
C PHE A 72 -6.04 -1.15 2.57
N PHE A 73 -7.10 -1.01 3.38
CA PHE A 73 -8.48 -1.03 2.90
C PHE A 73 -8.76 0.11 1.93
N GLY A 74 -8.37 1.34 2.28
CA GLY A 74 -8.59 2.51 1.44
C GLY A 74 -7.85 2.42 0.09
N HIS A 75 -6.65 1.83 0.06
CA HIS A 75 -5.91 1.62 -1.18
C HIS A 75 -6.42 0.43 -2.01
N ALA A 76 -7.08 -0.55 -1.38
CA ALA A 76 -7.49 -1.80 -2.03
C ALA A 76 -8.33 -1.56 -3.29
N PHE A 77 -9.16 -0.53 -3.31
CA PHE A 77 -10.03 -0.23 -4.45
C PHE A 77 -9.40 0.73 -5.45
N LEU A 78 -8.36 1.48 -5.09
CA LEU A 78 -7.85 2.61 -5.89
C LEU A 78 -6.52 2.30 -6.60
N ASN A 79 -5.71 1.42 -6.01
CA ASN A 79 -4.30 1.34 -6.36
C ASN A 79 -3.97 0.08 -7.17
N SER A 80 -3.94 0.20 -8.49
CA SER A 80 -3.66 -0.90 -9.42
C SER A 80 -2.20 -1.39 -9.43
N LYS A 81 -1.29 -0.73 -8.71
CA LYS A 81 0.16 -1.04 -8.73
C LYS A 81 0.65 -1.53 -7.37
N ASP A 82 0.52 -0.71 -6.34
CA ASP A 82 1.16 -1.00 -5.05
C ASP A 82 0.40 -2.08 -4.26
N MET A 83 -0.91 -2.20 -4.46
CA MET A 83 -1.71 -3.25 -3.82
C MET A 83 -1.42 -4.63 -4.41
N PRO A 84 -1.44 -4.84 -5.73
CA PRO A 84 -1.03 -6.12 -6.32
C PRO A 84 0.45 -6.44 -6.02
N PHE A 85 1.32 -5.43 -5.94
CA PHE A 85 2.69 -5.62 -5.48
C PHE A 85 2.77 -6.09 -4.03
N ALA A 86 2.00 -5.52 -3.10
CA ALA A 86 1.95 -5.94 -1.70
C ALA A 86 1.46 -7.40 -1.54
N VAL A 87 0.45 -7.78 -2.31
CA VAL A 87 -0.07 -9.15 -2.39
C VAL A 87 0.98 -10.10 -2.95
N GLY A 88 1.56 -9.76 -4.10
CA GLY A 88 2.58 -10.55 -4.77
C GLY A 88 3.82 -10.74 -3.91
N MET A 89 4.27 -9.69 -3.21
CA MET A 89 5.39 -9.74 -2.29
C MET A 89 5.10 -10.65 -1.09
N THR A 90 3.89 -10.57 -0.51
CA THR A 90 3.46 -11.46 0.58
C THR A 90 3.50 -12.92 0.14
N ALA A 91 2.95 -13.24 -1.03
CA ALA A 91 2.92 -14.59 -1.58
C ALA A 91 4.32 -15.09 -1.98
N SER A 92 5.13 -14.26 -2.62
CA SER A 92 6.50 -14.54 -3.04
C SER A 92 7.39 -14.87 -1.85
N LEU A 93 7.37 -14.03 -0.81
CA LEU A 93 8.14 -14.30 0.40
C LEU A 93 7.63 -15.52 1.17
N ALA A 94 6.32 -15.80 1.16
CA ALA A 94 5.79 -17.03 1.72
C ALA A 94 6.30 -18.27 0.97
N ALA A 95 6.39 -18.20 -0.36
CA ALA A 95 6.88 -19.29 -1.19
C ALA A 95 8.39 -19.50 -1.00
N LEU A 96 9.19 -18.43 -1.01
CA LEU A 96 10.62 -18.49 -0.73
C LEU A 96 10.89 -19.06 0.66
N THR A 97 10.18 -18.56 1.68
CA THR A 97 10.34 -19.05 3.06
C THR A 97 9.97 -20.52 3.17
N ALA A 98 8.87 -20.95 2.54
CA ALA A 98 8.47 -22.36 2.50
C ALA A 98 9.52 -23.24 1.79
N LEU A 99 10.09 -22.78 0.68
CA LEU A 99 11.15 -23.47 -0.05
C LEU A 99 12.38 -23.67 0.85
N LEU A 100 12.83 -22.60 1.51
CA LEU A 100 14.03 -22.62 2.36
C LEU A 100 13.83 -23.41 3.65
N ALA A 101 12.58 -23.50 4.15
CA ALA A 101 12.23 -24.30 5.32
C ALA A 101 12.21 -25.82 5.05
N ARG A 102 12.21 -26.26 3.79
CA ARG A 102 12.16 -27.68 3.43
C ARG A 102 13.51 -28.38 3.60
N ARG A 103 13.43 -29.65 4.00
CA ARG A 103 14.62 -30.54 4.05
C ARG A 103 15.04 -31.03 2.67
N ARG A 104 14.11 -31.18 1.73
CA ARG A 104 14.34 -31.62 0.35
C ARG A 104 13.63 -30.66 -0.60
N TYR A 105 14.32 -30.24 -1.66
CA TYR A 105 13.77 -29.32 -2.65
C TYR A 105 13.16 -30.09 -3.82
N HIS A 106 11.88 -29.89 -4.13
CA HIS A 106 11.21 -30.45 -5.31
C HIS A 106 11.09 -29.37 -6.40
N TRP A 107 10.74 -29.76 -7.63
CA TRP A 107 10.61 -28.82 -8.74
C TRP A 107 9.45 -27.86 -8.55
N ARG A 108 8.34 -28.36 -7.98
CA ARG A 108 7.12 -27.59 -7.73
C ARG A 108 7.39 -26.29 -6.98
N GLU A 109 8.22 -26.30 -5.94
CA GLU A 109 8.46 -25.08 -5.15
C GLU A 109 9.28 -24.04 -5.90
N PHE A 110 10.24 -24.46 -6.74
CA PHE A 110 11.01 -23.52 -7.57
C PHE A 110 10.16 -22.93 -8.68
N ILE A 111 9.29 -23.74 -9.30
CA ILE A 111 8.32 -23.27 -10.30
C ILE A 111 7.37 -22.26 -9.64
N GLU A 112 6.78 -22.60 -8.49
CA GLU A 112 5.92 -21.69 -7.72
C GLU A 112 6.64 -20.39 -7.35
N CYS A 113 7.88 -20.48 -6.85
CA CYS A 113 8.71 -19.32 -6.54
C CYS A 113 8.98 -18.45 -7.78
N GLY A 114 9.25 -19.06 -8.93
CA GLY A 114 9.49 -18.36 -10.19
C GLY A 114 8.25 -17.65 -10.71
N LEU A 115 7.09 -18.34 -10.72
CA LEU A 115 5.81 -17.75 -11.12
C LEU A 115 5.43 -16.57 -10.23
N LEU A 116 5.49 -16.72 -8.91
CA LEU A 116 5.12 -15.66 -7.97
C LEU A 116 6.07 -14.47 -8.04
N LEU A 117 7.39 -14.73 -8.09
CA LEU A 117 8.40 -13.67 -8.26
C LEU A 117 8.15 -12.92 -9.57
N GLY A 118 7.99 -13.63 -10.68
CA GLY A 118 7.74 -13.06 -11.99
C GLY A 118 6.48 -12.20 -12.05
N CYS A 119 5.35 -12.70 -11.55
CA CYS A 119 4.10 -11.93 -11.46
C CYS A 119 4.28 -10.66 -10.59
N THR A 120 4.98 -10.78 -9.46
CA THR A 120 5.20 -9.66 -8.54
C THR A 120 6.07 -8.58 -9.17
N THR A 121 7.17 -8.97 -9.83
CA THR A 121 8.08 -8.03 -10.49
C THR A 121 7.51 -7.51 -11.81
N ALA A 122 6.55 -8.21 -12.43
CA ALA A 122 5.79 -7.70 -13.56
C ALA A 122 4.99 -6.46 -13.16
N VAL A 123 4.29 -6.51 -12.02
CA VAL A 123 3.52 -5.35 -11.52
C VAL A 123 4.42 -4.15 -11.25
N ARG A 124 5.58 -4.38 -10.63
CA ARG A 124 6.53 -3.32 -10.28
C ARG A 124 7.96 -3.82 -10.46
N PRO A 125 8.65 -3.43 -11.56
CA PRO A 125 10.02 -3.88 -11.84
C PRO A 125 11.02 -3.51 -10.74
N GLY A 126 10.83 -2.37 -10.07
CA GLY A 126 11.60 -1.97 -8.89
C GLY A 126 11.55 -2.98 -7.73
N GLY A 127 10.57 -3.91 -7.73
CA GLY A 127 10.52 -5.03 -6.79
C GLY A 127 11.76 -5.93 -6.82
N TRP A 128 12.49 -5.98 -7.94
CA TRP A 128 13.77 -6.69 -8.03
C TRP A 128 14.83 -6.16 -7.06
N MET A 129 14.77 -4.87 -6.70
CA MET A 129 15.72 -4.27 -5.74
C MET A 129 15.60 -4.87 -4.35
N LEU A 130 14.42 -5.37 -4.00
CA LEU A 130 14.15 -5.97 -2.69
C LEU A 130 14.07 -7.49 -2.76
N LEU A 131 13.27 -8.05 -3.68
CA LEU A 131 13.08 -9.49 -3.81
C LEU A 131 14.29 -10.18 -4.45
N GLY A 132 14.96 -9.55 -5.41
CA GLY A 132 16.12 -10.14 -6.10
C GLY A 132 17.21 -10.58 -5.11
N PRO A 133 17.73 -9.68 -4.25
CA PRO A 133 18.71 -10.04 -3.24
C PRO A 133 18.24 -11.14 -2.27
N LEU A 134 16.97 -11.13 -1.85
CA LEU A 134 16.42 -12.14 -0.94
C LEU A 134 16.34 -13.53 -1.61
N TYR A 135 15.91 -13.59 -2.86
CA TYR A 135 15.87 -14.84 -3.63
C TYR A 135 17.28 -15.36 -3.94
N LEU A 136 18.23 -14.47 -4.24
CA LEU A 136 19.64 -14.84 -4.43
C LEU A 136 20.27 -15.38 -3.14
N ALA A 137 20.03 -14.72 -2.00
CA ALA A 137 20.47 -15.21 -0.70
C ALA A 137 19.85 -16.58 -0.39
N GLY A 138 18.55 -16.76 -0.65
CA GLY A 138 17.88 -18.04 -0.55
C GLY A 138 18.48 -19.13 -1.45
N ALA A 139 18.79 -18.78 -2.70
CA ALA A 139 19.45 -19.69 -3.64
C ALA A 139 20.83 -20.13 -3.13
N PHE A 140 21.64 -19.19 -2.66
CA PHE A 140 22.93 -19.48 -2.05
C PHE A 140 22.79 -20.39 -0.82
N MET A 141 21.85 -20.09 0.08
CA MET A 141 21.56 -20.94 1.25
C MET A 141 21.17 -22.36 0.84
N ALA A 142 20.30 -22.51 -0.17
CA ALA A 142 19.87 -23.81 -0.66
C ALA A 142 21.03 -24.62 -1.24
N ASP A 143 21.91 -23.98 -2.01
CA ASP A 143 23.06 -24.65 -2.60
C ASP A 143 24.06 -25.06 -1.51
N TRP A 144 24.39 -24.16 -0.58
CA TRP A 144 25.24 -24.45 0.58
C TRP A 144 24.74 -25.64 1.40
N GLN A 145 23.44 -25.69 1.70
CA GLN A 145 22.83 -26.82 2.42
C GLN A 145 22.94 -28.15 1.65
N THR A 146 22.84 -28.14 0.32
CA THR A 146 23.01 -29.37 -0.46
C THR A 146 24.46 -29.82 -0.56
N ARG A 147 25.42 -28.89 -0.65
CA ARG A 147 26.86 -29.19 -0.68
C ARG A 147 27.36 -29.77 0.64
N GLN A 148 26.87 -29.27 1.78
CA GLN A 148 27.21 -29.85 3.09
C GLN A 148 26.82 -31.33 3.21
N ARG A 149 25.83 -31.79 2.45
CA ARG A 149 25.45 -33.22 2.38
C ARG A 149 26.32 -34.03 1.40
N ARG A 150 27.45 -33.48 0.97
CA ARG A 150 28.49 -34.08 0.10
C ARG A 150 27.96 -34.74 -1.19
N SER A 151 26.90 -34.21 -1.79
CA SER A 151 26.30 -34.75 -3.02
C SER A 151 26.38 -33.78 -4.20
N ARG A 152 27.43 -33.91 -5.02
CA ARG A 152 27.64 -33.08 -6.23
C ARG A 152 26.46 -33.15 -7.21
N ARG A 153 25.89 -34.34 -7.42
CA ARG A 153 24.70 -34.53 -8.29
C ARG A 153 23.48 -33.77 -7.77
N ARG A 154 23.28 -33.72 -6.45
CA ARG A 154 22.16 -32.99 -5.83
C ARG A 154 22.35 -31.48 -5.93
N ALA A 155 23.57 -30.98 -5.70
CA ALA A 155 23.89 -29.56 -5.88
C ALA A 155 23.65 -29.10 -7.33
N ARG A 156 24.15 -29.83 -8.33
CA ARG A 156 23.87 -29.53 -9.76
C ARG A 156 22.38 -29.48 -10.09
N ARG A 157 21.59 -30.42 -9.54
CA ARG A 157 20.12 -30.40 -9.70
C ARG A 157 19.46 -29.21 -9.01
N THR A 158 19.97 -28.77 -7.86
CA THR A 158 19.48 -27.56 -7.17
C THR A 158 19.79 -26.30 -7.97
N LEU A 159 21.00 -26.20 -8.53
CA LEU A 159 21.39 -25.09 -9.41
C LEU A 159 20.49 -25.02 -10.65
N LEU A 160 20.21 -26.17 -11.30
CA LEU A 160 19.29 -26.21 -12.43
C LEU A 160 17.88 -25.71 -12.03
N LYS A 161 17.38 -26.15 -10.87
CA LYS A 161 16.09 -25.67 -10.33
C LYS A 161 16.07 -24.16 -10.06
N GLN A 162 17.16 -23.60 -9.55
CA GLN A 162 17.31 -22.16 -9.35
C GLN A 162 17.36 -21.41 -10.67
N ALA A 163 18.09 -21.92 -11.66
CA ALA A 163 18.11 -21.35 -13.01
C ALA A 163 16.69 -21.37 -13.62
N THR A 164 15.94 -22.47 -13.46
CA THR A 164 14.53 -22.53 -13.87
C THR A 164 13.65 -21.52 -13.14
N MET A 165 13.83 -21.34 -11.82
CA MET A 165 13.08 -20.37 -11.03
C MET A 165 13.31 -18.94 -11.54
N PHE A 166 14.56 -18.51 -11.71
CA PHE A 166 14.88 -17.16 -12.19
C PHE A 166 14.50 -16.97 -13.67
N GLY A 167 14.74 -17.98 -14.50
CA GLY A 167 14.33 -17.97 -15.91
C GLY A 167 12.81 -17.84 -16.03
N LEU A 168 12.05 -18.61 -15.26
CA LEU A 168 10.58 -18.52 -15.25
C LEU A 168 10.09 -17.17 -14.73
N ALA A 169 10.70 -16.64 -13.67
CA ALA A 169 10.36 -15.31 -13.17
C ALA A 169 10.57 -14.23 -14.25
N TRP A 170 11.69 -14.29 -14.97
CA TRP A 170 11.99 -13.37 -16.06
C TRP A 170 11.01 -13.52 -17.22
N LEU A 171 10.72 -14.76 -17.64
CA LEU A 171 9.76 -15.05 -18.72
C LEU A 171 8.34 -14.57 -18.39
N VAL A 172 7.84 -14.84 -17.18
CA VAL A 172 6.51 -14.37 -16.75
C VAL A 172 6.48 -12.85 -16.72
N MET A 173 7.54 -12.22 -16.21
CA MET A 173 7.64 -10.75 -16.19
C MET A 173 7.57 -10.16 -17.60
N ILE A 174 8.33 -10.72 -18.56
CA ILE A 174 8.30 -10.28 -19.95
C ILE A 174 6.93 -10.54 -20.57
N ALA A 175 6.34 -11.72 -20.38
CA ALA A 175 5.06 -12.09 -20.97
C ALA A 175 3.95 -11.08 -20.64
N CYS A 176 3.96 -10.54 -19.41
CA CYS A 176 3.01 -9.55 -18.93
C CYS A 176 3.39 -8.09 -19.25
N TRP A 177 4.45 -7.84 -20.02
CA TRP A 177 5.01 -6.52 -20.24
C TRP A 177 5.31 -6.24 -21.72
N PRO A 178 4.36 -5.62 -22.46
CA PRO A 178 4.50 -5.40 -23.89
C PRO A 178 5.79 -4.66 -24.30
N TRP A 179 6.20 -3.65 -23.54
CA TRP A 179 7.45 -2.92 -23.82
C TRP A 179 8.70 -3.81 -23.66
N ALA A 180 8.66 -4.83 -22.81
CA ALA A 180 9.73 -5.81 -22.73
C ALA A 180 9.76 -6.76 -23.94
N HIS A 181 8.70 -6.85 -24.76
CA HIS A 181 8.72 -7.70 -25.96
C HIS A 181 9.63 -7.12 -27.05
N GLU A 182 9.73 -5.80 -27.13
CA GLU A 182 10.64 -5.10 -28.07
C GLU A 182 12.12 -5.40 -27.76
N SER A 183 12.48 -5.38 -26.47
CA SER A 183 13.81 -5.77 -26.01
C SER A 183 13.75 -6.49 -24.66
N PRO A 184 13.67 -7.85 -24.66
CA PRO A 184 13.44 -8.67 -23.46
C PRO A 184 14.51 -8.57 -22.35
N LEU A 185 15.68 -8.00 -22.67
CA LEU A 185 16.76 -7.81 -21.72
C LEU A 185 16.99 -6.33 -21.40
N ALA A 186 17.12 -5.48 -22.43
CA ALA A 186 17.48 -4.08 -22.23
C ALA A 186 16.37 -3.28 -21.55
N ASN A 187 15.12 -3.44 -21.98
CA ASN A 187 14.00 -2.65 -21.49
C ASN A 187 13.68 -2.94 -20.01
N PRO A 188 13.59 -4.20 -19.55
CA PRO A 188 13.44 -4.48 -18.12
C PRO A 188 14.59 -3.93 -17.27
N LEU A 189 15.84 -4.07 -17.72
CA LEU A 189 17.00 -3.53 -16.99
C LEU A 189 16.98 -1.99 -16.92
N GLN A 190 16.57 -1.34 -18.01
CA GLN A 190 16.39 0.11 -18.06
C GLN A 190 15.29 0.56 -17.09
N ALA A 191 14.16 -0.13 -17.04
CA ALA A 191 13.08 0.18 -16.11
C ALA A 191 13.48 -0.03 -14.64
N ILE A 192 14.23 -1.08 -14.31
CA ILE A 192 14.76 -1.27 -12.95
C ILE A 192 15.69 -0.11 -12.56
N ARG A 193 16.56 0.32 -13.48
CA ARG A 193 17.45 1.48 -13.28
C ARG A 193 16.66 2.79 -13.12
N MET A 194 15.64 3.01 -13.94
CA MET A 194 14.81 4.22 -13.90
C MET A 194 13.94 4.28 -12.64
N ALA A 195 13.40 3.13 -12.19
CA ALA A 195 12.68 3.03 -10.92
C ALA A 195 13.55 3.40 -9.72
N SER A 196 14.88 3.24 -9.84
CA SER A 196 15.84 3.65 -8.80
C SER A 196 16.15 5.16 -8.83
N LYS A 197 15.83 5.86 -9.94
CA LYS A 197 16.15 7.28 -10.18
C LYS A 197 14.90 8.06 -10.62
N PHE A 198 13.73 7.80 -10.03
CA PHE A 198 12.50 8.42 -10.51
C PHE A 198 12.52 9.95 -10.28
N HIS A 199 12.61 10.73 -11.36
CA HIS A 199 12.97 12.17 -11.35
C HIS A 199 11.79 13.12 -11.05
N ILE A 200 10.56 12.63 -10.96
CA ILE A 200 9.39 13.51 -10.71
C ILE A 200 9.36 13.88 -9.23
N VAL A 201 9.71 15.13 -8.93
CA VAL A 201 9.63 15.69 -7.57
C VAL A 201 8.28 16.40 -7.41
N VAL A 202 7.54 16.05 -6.37
CA VAL A 202 6.23 16.62 -6.05
C VAL A 202 6.21 17.25 -4.66
N PRO A 203 5.37 18.27 -4.42
CA PRO A 203 5.18 18.81 -3.07
C PRO A 203 4.46 17.80 -2.17
N VAL A 204 4.97 17.61 -0.96
CA VAL A 204 4.39 16.73 0.06
C VAL A 204 4.16 17.51 1.34
N LEU A 205 2.93 17.51 1.86
CA LEU A 205 2.63 18.09 3.17
C LEU A 205 3.08 17.14 4.28
N PHE A 206 4.12 17.53 5.01
CA PHE A 206 4.71 16.74 6.10
C PHE A 206 5.05 17.61 7.31
N GLU A 207 4.49 17.25 8.47
CA GLU A 207 4.66 17.97 9.74
C GLU A 207 4.34 19.48 9.65
N GLY A 208 3.35 19.82 8.82
CA GLY A 208 2.88 21.20 8.62
C GLY A 208 3.74 22.03 7.66
N ARG A 209 4.69 21.39 6.95
CA ARG A 209 5.52 22.03 5.93
C ARG A 209 5.34 21.33 4.60
N ILE A 210 5.36 22.09 3.52
CA ILE A 210 5.46 21.53 2.16
C ILE A 210 6.93 21.22 1.90
N VAL A 211 7.25 19.94 1.73
CA VAL A 211 8.60 19.43 1.51
C VAL A 211 8.65 18.75 0.14
N PRO A 212 9.71 18.93 -0.66
CA PRO A 212 9.90 18.15 -1.88
C PRO A 212 9.99 16.64 -1.59
N SER A 213 9.35 15.82 -2.43
CA SER A 213 9.23 14.36 -2.24
C SER A 213 10.55 13.57 -2.22
N ASP A 214 11.62 14.13 -2.78
CA ASP A 214 12.98 13.58 -2.76
C ASP A 214 13.82 14.03 -1.54
N SER A 215 13.30 14.98 -0.77
CA SER A 215 13.98 15.65 0.35
C SER A 215 13.37 15.31 1.71
N LEU A 216 12.47 14.31 1.75
CA LEU A 216 11.82 13.86 2.97
C LEU A 216 12.84 13.31 4.00
N PRO A 217 12.57 13.50 5.30
CA PRO A 217 13.49 13.05 6.34
C PRO A 217 13.59 11.53 6.40
N ARG A 218 14.73 11.01 6.87
CA ARG A 218 15.02 9.56 6.96
C ARG A 218 13.97 8.77 7.77
N TYR A 219 13.31 9.43 8.71
CA TYR A 219 12.30 8.82 9.56
C TYR A 219 10.88 8.88 8.98
N TYR A 220 10.67 9.50 7.80
CA TYR A 220 9.34 9.70 7.18
C TYR A 220 8.52 8.42 7.13
N LEU A 221 9.07 7.34 6.57
CA LEU A 221 8.34 6.07 6.43
C LEU A 221 7.97 5.46 7.79
N ALA A 222 8.92 5.45 8.74
CA ALA A 222 8.68 4.94 10.08
C ALA A 222 7.61 5.76 10.82
N LYS A 223 7.68 7.10 10.69
CA LYS A 223 6.68 8.03 11.25
C LYS A 223 5.31 7.83 10.64
N TYR A 224 5.21 7.73 9.32
CA TYR A 224 3.95 7.49 8.66
C TYR A 224 3.31 6.16 9.08
N LEU A 225 4.09 5.07 9.11
CA LEU A 225 3.61 3.79 9.67
C LEU A 225 3.15 3.94 11.12
N TRP A 226 3.88 4.70 11.95
CA TRP A 226 3.51 4.96 13.33
C TRP A 226 2.20 5.73 13.48
N ILE A 227 1.95 6.75 12.66
CA ILE A 227 0.77 7.64 12.81
C ILE A 227 -0.45 7.16 12.03
N THR A 228 -0.29 6.29 11.02
CA THR A 228 -1.40 5.78 10.21
C THR A 228 -1.79 4.33 10.52
N THR A 229 -1.14 3.68 11.49
CA THR A 229 -1.50 2.34 11.94
C THR A 229 -2.28 2.41 13.25
N PRO A 230 -3.36 1.61 13.42
CA PRO A 230 -4.08 1.53 14.70
C PRO A 230 -3.14 1.24 15.90
N PRO A 231 -3.27 1.97 17.03
CA PRO A 231 -2.38 1.82 18.18
C PRO A 231 -2.32 0.40 18.75
N TRP A 232 -3.46 -0.29 18.81
CA TRP A 232 -3.52 -1.68 19.30
C TRP A 232 -2.75 -2.64 18.37
N GLN A 233 -2.79 -2.41 17.05
CA GLN A 233 -2.03 -3.18 16.08
C GLN A 233 -0.53 -2.94 16.24
N LEU A 234 -0.11 -1.69 16.47
CA LEU A 234 1.28 -1.34 16.75
C LEU A 234 1.79 -1.99 18.03
N LEU A 235 0.98 -1.98 19.11
CA LEU A 235 1.33 -2.62 20.38
C LEU A 235 1.55 -4.12 20.19
N LEU A 236 0.60 -4.81 19.55
CA LEU A 236 0.74 -6.24 19.28
C LEU A 236 1.93 -6.52 18.36
N ALA A 237 2.15 -5.70 17.33
CA ALA A 237 3.30 -5.86 16.44
C ALA A 237 4.64 -5.67 17.18
N ALA A 238 4.72 -4.73 18.12
CA ALA A 238 5.90 -4.52 18.96
C ALA A 238 6.18 -5.75 19.86
N VAL A 239 5.15 -6.28 20.53
CA VAL A 239 5.28 -7.54 21.30
C VAL A 239 5.72 -8.68 20.39
N GLY A 240 5.15 -8.79 19.18
CA GLY A 240 5.56 -9.77 18.18
C GLY A 240 7.03 -9.64 17.79
N CYS A 241 7.49 -8.43 17.51
CA CYS A 241 8.90 -8.16 17.18
C CYS A 241 9.83 -8.62 18.32
N VAL A 242 9.52 -8.26 19.57
CA VAL A 242 10.29 -8.69 20.75
C VAL A 242 10.32 -10.21 20.85
N THR A 243 9.17 -10.88 20.69
CA THR A 243 9.10 -12.35 20.73
C THR A 243 9.96 -13.00 19.64
N VAL A 244 9.86 -12.52 18.39
CA VAL A 244 10.60 -13.09 17.27
C VAL A 244 12.10 -12.88 17.46
N VAL A 245 12.53 -11.68 17.89
CA VAL A 245 13.94 -11.40 18.22
C VAL A 245 14.44 -12.29 19.35
N ALA A 246 13.68 -12.44 20.44
CA ALA A 246 14.03 -13.30 21.56
C ALA A 246 14.17 -14.78 21.12
N ARG A 247 13.24 -15.28 20.29
CA ARG A 247 13.31 -16.63 19.71
C ARG A 247 14.55 -16.81 18.84
N CYS A 248 14.91 -15.81 18.04
CA CYS A 248 16.15 -15.84 17.25
C CYS A 248 17.40 -15.88 18.16
N TRP A 249 17.41 -15.15 19.28
CA TRP A 249 18.55 -15.04 20.19
C TRP A 249 18.76 -16.26 21.09
N GLN A 250 17.69 -16.79 21.70
CA GLN A 250 17.78 -17.98 22.58
C GLN A 250 18.24 -19.22 21.82
N SER A 251 17.94 -19.23 20.53
CA SER A 251 18.24 -20.30 19.64
C SER A 251 19.64 -20.09 19.04
N ARG A 252 20.69 -20.05 19.87
CA ARG A 252 22.09 -19.93 19.42
C ARG A 252 22.75 -21.27 19.06
N THR A 253 22.23 -22.39 19.54
CA THR A 253 22.90 -23.71 19.52
C THR A 253 22.63 -24.59 18.28
N ASN A 254 21.77 -24.18 17.35
CA ASN A 254 21.32 -25.02 16.21
C ASN A 254 21.28 -24.29 14.85
N GLY A 255 22.18 -23.31 14.62
CA GLY A 255 22.42 -22.65 13.31
C GLY A 255 21.21 -22.27 12.44
N CYS A 256 21.45 -22.04 11.14
CA CYS A 256 20.43 -21.78 10.11
C CYS A 256 19.58 -23.03 9.74
N ARG A 257 19.64 -24.11 10.54
CA ARG A 257 18.99 -25.40 10.24
C ARG A 257 17.60 -25.55 10.85
N ASN A 258 17.19 -24.65 11.74
CA ASN A 258 15.86 -24.67 12.34
C ASN A 258 14.86 -23.92 11.43
N PRO A 259 13.87 -24.60 10.82
CA PRO A 259 12.88 -23.97 9.95
C PRO A 259 12.12 -22.82 10.63
N ARG A 260 11.86 -22.91 11.94
CA ARG A 260 11.16 -21.84 12.67
C ARG A 260 11.99 -20.55 12.75
N ARG A 261 13.29 -20.66 13.03
CA ARG A 261 14.19 -19.49 13.05
C ARG A 261 14.28 -18.80 11.70
N LEU A 262 14.24 -19.58 10.62
CA LEU A 262 14.26 -19.06 9.26
C LEU A 262 12.97 -18.27 8.97
N VAL A 263 11.81 -18.81 9.34
CA VAL A 263 10.51 -18.11 9.17
C VAL A 263 10.51 -16.81 9.97
N ASP A 264 10.91 -16.89 11.24
CA ASP A 264 11.06 -15.74 12.16
C ASP A 264 12.03 -14.69 11.57
N GLY A 265 13.18 -15.13 11.07
CA GLY A 265 14.19 -14.27 10.44
C GLY A 265 13.69 -13.60 9.16
N MET A 266 12.99 -14.33 8.29
CA MET A 266 12.39 -13.77 7.07
C MET A 266 11.32 -12.72 7.39
N LEU A 267 10.52 -12.94 8.44
CA LEU A 267 9.53 -11.97 8.89
C LEU A 267 10.17 -10.68 9.43
N ILE A 268 11.24 -10.79 10.22
CA ILE A 268 12.02 -9.63 10.68
C ILE A 268 12.62 -8.89 9.48
N VAL A 269 13.28 -9.60 8.58
CA VAL A 269 13.92 -9.00 7.40
C VAL A 269 12.89 -8.30 6.53
N TRP A 270 11.72 -8.91 6.28
CA TRP A 270 10.65 -8.29 5.50
C TRP A 270 10.14 -6.99 6.15
N LEU A 271 9.94 -6.96 7.46
CA LEU A 271 9.47 -5.75 8.14
C LEU A 271 10.55 -4.66 8.20
N THR A 272 11.80 -5.02 8.47
CA THR A 272 12.86 -4.05 8.80
C THR A 272 13.67 -3.58 7.59
N LEU A 273 13.94 -4.45 6.61
CA LEU A 273 14.77 -4.11 5.46
C LEU A 273 14.21 -2.92 4.65
N PRO A 274 12.90 -2.82 4.36
CA PRO A 274 12.35 -1.66 3.65
C PRO A 274 12.52 -0.35 4.42
N LEU A 275 12.38 -0.39 5.76
CA LEU A 275 12.56 0.78 6.63
C LEU A 275 14.02 1.24 6.63
N LEU A 276 14.95 0.29 6.73
CA LEU A 276 16.37 0.57 6.70
C LEU A 276 16.80 1.13 5.33
N LEU A 277 16.36 0.51 4.24
CA LEU A 277 16.64 1.00 2.89
C LEU A 277 16.07 2.39 2.65
N PHE A 278 14.87 2.68 3.15
CA PHE A 278 14.31 4.03 3.07
C PHE A 278 15.16 5.04 3.85
N ALA A 279 15.52 4.73 5.09
CA ALA A 279 16.30 5.62 5.95
C ALA A 279 17.72 5.88 5.40
N LEU A 280 18.32 4.88 4.72
CA LEU A 280 19.67 4.97 4.16
C LEU A 280 19.68 5.63 2.78
N LEU A 281 18.81 5.17 1.87
CA LEU A 281 18.84 5.56 0.46
C LEU A 281 17.96 6.79 0.15
N ARG A 282 16.97 7.09 0.99
CA ARG A 282 15.98 8.17 0.80
C ARG A 282 15.41 8.19 -0.63
N PRO A 283 14.80 7.08 -1.09
CA PRO A 283 14.17 7.09 -2.40
C PRO A 283 13.02 8.11 -2.40
N ASN A 284 12.77 8.70 -3.56
CA ASN A 284 11.66 9.64 -3.77
C ASN A 284 10.33 9.00 -3.33
N ALA A 285 9.59 9.67 -2.44
CA ALA A 285 8.36 9.17 -1.85
C ALA A 285 7.33 10.28 -1.65
N TYR A 286 6.06 9.94 -1.86
CA TYR A 286 4.92 10.85 -1.73
C TYR A 286 3.65 10.01 -1.51
N ASP A 287 2.51 10.66 -1.26
CA ASP A 287 1.23 9.98 -1.00
C ASP A 287 1.29 9.07 0.25
N GLY A 288 1.90 9.55 1.33
CA GLY A 288 2.04 8.79 2.59
C GLY A 288 2.85 7.49 2.45
N ILE A 289 2.24 6.35 2.83
CA ILE A 289 2.88 5.00 2.76
C ILE A 289 2.58 4.25 1.46
N ARG A 290 2.00 4.89 0.46
CA ARG A 290 1.53 4.25 -0.77
C ARG A 290 2.58 3.33 -1.43
N HIS A 291 3.82 3.79 -1.55
CA HIS A 291 4.90 3.01 -2.16
C HIS A 291 5.37 1.82 -1.29
N PHE A 292 4.94 1.74 -0.03
CA PHE A 292 5.41 0.80 0.98
C PHE A 292 4.27 -0.03 1.58
N LEU A 293 3.10 -0.11 0.93
CA LEU A 293 1.95 -0.91 1.40
C LEU A 293 2.31 -2.38 1.62
N PHE A 294 3.34 -2.89 0.94
CA PHE A 294 3.88 -4.24 1.11
C PHE A 294 4.52 -4.50 2.50
N VAL A 295 4.69 -3.47 3.34
CA VAL A 295 5.13 -3.60 4.74
C VAL A 295 3.95 -3.94 5.66
N LEU A 296 2.72 -3.54 5.33
CA LEU A 296 1.54 -3.74 6.18
C LEU A 296 1.22 -5.23 6.44
N PRO A 297 1.33 -6.15 5.46
CA PRO A 297 1.13 -7.58 5.72
C PRO A 297 2.15 -8.15 6.73
N ALA A 298 3.41 -7.72 6.68
CA ALA A 298 4.43 -8.10 7.66
C ALA A 298 4.08 -7.59 9.06
N LEU A 299 3.60 -6.35 9.15
CA LEU A 299 3.15 -5.75 10.41
C LEU A 299 1.95 -6.50 11.01
N ALA A 300 0.99 -6.93 10.18
CA ALA A 300 -0.14 -7.74 10.61
C ALA A 300 0.26 -9.15 11.09
N LEU A 301 1.27 -9.76 10.44
CA LEU A 301 1.86 -11.01 10.91
C LEU A 301 2.57 -10.85 12.25
N MET A 302 3.35 -9.77 12.44
CA MET A 302 3.94 -9.46 13.73
C MET A 302 2.87 -9.24 14.81
N ALA A 303 1.79 -8.55 14.50
CA ALA A 303 0.67 -8.39 15.44
C ALA A 303 0.06 -9.74 15.86
N SER A 304 -0.04 -10.69 14.93
CA SER A 304 -0.53 -12.05 15.21
C SER A 304 0.42 -12.84 16.12
N VAL A 305 1.73 -12.74 15.88
CA VAL A 305 2.73 -13.35 16.76
C VAL A 305 2.71 -12.69 18.15
N GLY A 306 2.53 -11.38 18.22
CA GLY A 306 2.36 -10.66 19.48
C GLY A 306 1.14 -11.14 20.25
N LEU A 307 -0.01 -11.27 19.57
CA LEU A 307 -1.23 -11.78 20.19
C LEU A 307 -1.06 -13.20 20.74
N GLN A 308 -0.44 -14.08 19.96
CA GLN A 308 -0.09 -15.43 20.43
C GLN A 308 0.78 -15.37 21.69
N SER A 309 1.78 -14.48 21.71
CA SER A 309 2.69 -14.32 22.85
C SER A 309 1.94 -13.88 24.10
N VAL A 310 1.03 -12.92 23.97
CA VAL A 310 0.17 -12.45 25.06
C VAL A 310 -0.65 -13.61 25.64
N PHE A 311 -1.33 -14.38 24.79
CA PHE A 311 -2.13 -15.52 25.26
C PHE A 311 -1.29 -16.60 25.95
N LEU A 312 -0.09 -16.90 25.42
CA LEU A 312 0.82 -17.88 26.02
C LEU A 312 1.30 -17.44 27.41
N VAL A 313 1.65 -16.16 27.58
CA VAL A 313 2.05 -15.60 28.87
C VAL A 313 0.88 -15.62 29.85
N MET A 314 -0.31 -15.18 29.43
CA MET A 314 -1.50 -15.15 30.30
C MET A 314 -1.90 -16.53 30.80
N LYS A 315 -1.72 -17.59 29.98
CA LYS A 315 -1.99 -18.98 30.39
C LYS A 315 -1.08 -19.44 31.54
N GLN A 316 0.10 -18.84 31.71
CA GLN A 316 1.06 -19.18 32.76
C GLN A 316 0.80 -18.44 34.08
N LEU A 317 -0.04 -17.40 34.08
CA LEU A 317 -0.38 -16.64 35.28
C LEU A 317 -1.35 -17.39 36.19
N ARG A 318 -1.29 -17.14 37.51
CA ARG A 318 -2.33 -17.57 38.45
C ARG A 318 -3.67 -16.94 38.02
N GLY A 319 -4.68 -17.77 37.77
CA GLY A 319 -5.96 -17.31 37.19
C GLY A 319 -5.97 -17.18 35.67
N GLY A 320 -5.03 -17.80 34.95
CA GLY A 320 -4.84 -17.65 33.49
C GLY A 320 -6.07 -17.87 32.60
N LYS A 321 -7.09 -18.62 33.05
CA LYS A 321 -8.39 -18.72 32.34
C LYS A 321 -9.11 -17.37 32.28
N LEU A 322 -9.15 -16.63 33.39
CA LEU A 322 -9.77 -15.31 33.45
C LEU A 322 -8.95 -14.29 32.63
N ALA A 323 -7.62 -14.29 32.80
CA ALA A 323 -6.73 -13.43 32.01
C ALA A 323 -6.90 -13.67 30.50
N GLY A 324 -6.94 -14.94 30.06
CA GLY A 324 -7.20 -15.28 28.67
C GLY A 324 -8.57 -14.80 28.16
N ARG A 325 -9.63 -14.89 28.98
CA ARG A 325 -10.95 -14.33 28.63
C ARG A 325 -10.90 -12.82 28.47
N ILE A 326 -10.24 -12.11 29.39
CA ILE A 326 -10.08 -10.65 29.33
C ILE A 326 -9.32 -10.25 28.06
N ALA A 327 -8.23 -10.94 27.70
CA ALA A 327 -7.53 -10.69 26.44
C ALA A 327 -8.41 -10.92 25.21
N SER A 328 -9.20 -12.00 25.18
CA SER A 328 -10.12 -12.25 24.08
C SER A 328 -11.17 -11.15 23.94
N VAL A 329 -11.74 -10.67 25.05
CA VAL A 329 -12.67 -9.53 25.06
C VAL A 329 -11.96 -8.26 24.57
N GLY A 330 -10.73 -8.00 25.02
CA GLY A 330 -9.93 -6.86 24.56
C GLY A 330 -9.64 -6.89 23.06
N VAL A 331 -9.33 -8.07 22.49
CA VAL A 331 -9.14 -8.24 21.04
C VAL A 331 -10.43 -8.01 20.28
N ALA A 332 -11.56 -8.56 20.76
CA ALA A 332 -12.87 -8.35 20.13
C ALA A 332 -13.26 -6.87 20.15
N ALA A 333 -13.04 -6.17 21.27
CA ALA A 333 -13.27 -4.74 21.39
C ALA A 333 -12.36 -3.93 20.44
N ALA A 334 -11.08 -4.30 20.31
CA ALA A 334 -10.15 -3.65 19.39
C ALA A 334 -10.58 -3.82 17.91
N ILE A 335 -11.04 -5.02 17.54
CA ILE A 335 -11.59 -5.29 16.20
C ILE A 335 -12.88 -4.48 15.97
N ALA A 336 -13.82 -4.51 16.91
CA ALA A 336 -15.07 -3.75 16.81
C ALA A 336 -14.82 -2.25 16.69
N TRP A 337 -13.89 -1.72 17.48
CA TRP A 337 -13.43 -0.33 17.38
C TRP A 337 -12.88 -0.02 15.99
N GLN A 338 -12.04 -0.92 15.45
CA GLN A 338 -11.45 -0.71 14.13
C GLN A 338 -12.51 -0.73 13.02
N VAL A 339 -13.52 -1.60 13.12
CA VAL A 339 -14.68 -1.59 12.21
C VAL A 339 -15.44 -0.26 12.29
N ALA A 340 -15.69 0.25 13.49
CA ALA A 340 -16.34 1.54 13.67
C ALA A 340 -15.52 2.69 13.06
N VAL A 341 -14.19 2.67 13.20
CA VAL A 341 -13.29 3.62 12.53
C VAL A 341 -13.41 3.54 11.01
N LEU A 342 -13.44 2.35 10.41
CA LEU A 342 -13.59 2.22 8.96
C LEU A 342 -14.98 2.69 8.48
N ALA A 343 -16.03 2.44 9.26
CA ALA A 343 -17.39 2.85 8.94
C ALA A 343 -17.55 4.38 9.01
N THR A 344 -17.03 5.02 10.05
CA THR A 344 -17.07 6.49 10.22
C THR A 344 -16.29 7.23 9.15
N LEU A 345 -15.18 6.64 8.67
CA LEU A 345 -14.38 7.23 7.61
C LEU A 345 -14.84 6.85 6.20
N HIS A 346 -15.78 5.93 6.01
CA HIS A 346 -16.17 5.50 4.67
C HIS A 346 -16.73 6.67 3.83
N PRO A 347 -16.36 6.81 2.54
CA PRO A 347 -15.40 6.01 1.75
C PRO A 347 -13.94 6.50 1.76
N TYR A 348 -13.57 7.34 2.72
CA TYR A 348 -12.28 8.02 2.85
C TYR A 348 -11.33 7.37 3.88
N GLN A 349 -11.26 6.03 3.96
CA GLN A 349 -10.44 5.36 4.97
C GLN A 349 -8.93 5.66 4.86
N LEU A 350 -8.47 6.11 3.69
CA LEU A 350 -7.12 6.63 3.49
C LEU A 350 -6.79 7.83 4.38
N ALA A 351 -7.79 8.63 4.78
CA ALA A 351 -7.59 9.78 5.63
C ALA A 351 -7.30 9.44 7.10
N TYR A 352 -7.29 8.14 7.44
CA TYR A 352 -7.01 7.73 8.82
C TYR A 352 -5.62 8.17 9.30
N PHE A 353 -5.65 8.78 10.48
CA PHE A 353 -4.54 8.99 11.39
C PHE A 353 -4.99 8.57 12.79
N ASN A 354 -4.07 8.00 13.58
CA ASN A 354 -4.40 7.47 14.89
C ASN A 354 -4.44 8.55 15.99
N GLY A 355 -4.87 8.15 17.18
CA GLY A 355 -5.00 9.04 18.33
C GLY A 355 -3.69 9.67 18.81
N PHE A 356 -2.51 9.11 18.48
CA PHE A 356 -1.22 9.69 18.90
C PHE A 356 -0.93 11.05 18.25
N VAL A 357 -1.62 11.38 17.16
CA VAL A 357 -1.53 12.67 16.48
C VAL A 357 -2.85 13.45 16.51
N GLY A 358 -3.76 13.09 17.42
CA GLY A 358 -5.07 13.75 17.52
C GLY A 358 -6.10 13.29 16.47
N GLY A 359 -5.91 12.10 15.90
CA GLY A 359 -6.81 11.55 14.88
C GLY A 359 -6.73 12.30 13.55
N VAL A 360 -7.79 12.20 12.75
CA VAL A 360 -7.86 12.85 11.42
C VAL A 360 -7.82 14.37 11.54
N ALA A 361 -8.57 14.94 12.49
CA ALA A 361 -8.54 16.39 12.77
C ALA A 361 -7.14 16.90 13.13
N GLY A 362 -6.43 16.22 14.05
CA GLY A 362 -5.08 16.61 14.46
C GLY A 362 -4.02 16.43 13.36
N ALA A 363 -4.26 15.55 12.39
CA ALA A 363 -3.40 15.38 11.22
C ALA A 363 -3.70 16.38 10.10
N SER A 364 -4.90 16.98 10.08
CA SER A 364 -5.28 17.98 9.08
C SER A 364 -4.29 19.15 9.09
N ARG A 365 -3.93 19.63 7.90
CA ARG A 365 -2.89 20.65 7.64
C ARG A 365 -1.47 20.28 8.07
N ARG A 366 -1.26 19.15 8.77
CA ARG A 366 0.08 18.64 9.14
C ARG A 366 0.56 17.56 8.19
N TYR A 367 -0.36 16.76 7.66
CA TYR A 367 -0.08 15.63 6.77
C TYR A 367 -1.11 15.56 5.65
N GLU A 368 -0.77 14.89 4.55
CA GLU A 368 -1.72 14.61 3.46
C GLU A 368 -2.80 13.62 3.94
N THR A 369 -4.00 14.13 4.24
CA THR A 369 -5.18 13.33 4.62
C THR A 369 -5.79 12.63 3.41
N GLU A 370 -5.93 13.32 2.29
CA GLU A 370 -6.56 12.77 1.08
C GLU A 370 -5.75 13.19 -0.14
N TYR A 371 -5.03 12.23 -0.75
CA TYR A 371 -4.14 12.49 -1.90
C TYR A 371 -4.63 11.88 -3.21
N TRP A 372 -5.77 11.18 -3.21
CA TRP A 372 -6.35 10.54 -4.40
C TRP A 372 -7.53 11.32 -5.01
N MET A 373 -7.92 12.45 -4.42
CA MET A 373 -9.05 13.28 -4.83
C MET A 373 -10.39 12.52 -4.84
N THR A 374 -10.50 11.46 -4.04
CA THR A 374 -11.76 10.70 -3.88
C THR A 374 -12.89 11.57 -3.38
N SER A 375 -12.57 12.61 -2.60
CA SER A 375 -13.51 13.61 -2.09
C SER A 375 -14.20 14.44 -3.18
N TYR A 376 -13.59 14.56 -4.37
CA TYR A 376 -14.18 15.33 -5.48
C TYR A 376 -15.51 14.74 -5.96
N GLY A 377 -15.72 13.42 -5.84
CA GLY A 377 -16.99 12.82 -6.23
C GLY A 377 -18.18 13.31 -5.40
N GLU A 378 -17.99 13.58 -4.10
CA GLU A 378 -19.03 14.16 -3.23
C GLU A 378 -19.21 15.66 -3.52
N ALA A 379 -18.11 16.40 -3.70
CA ALA A 379 -18.15 17.81 -4.05
C ALA A 379 -18.84 18.07 -5.41
N MET A 380 -18.53 17.29 -6.44
CA MET A 380 -19.13 17.43 -7.77
C MET A 380 -20.63 17.09 -7.77
N ARG A 381 -21.05 16.07 -7.00
CA ARG A 381 -22.48 15.78 -6.82
C ARG A 381 -23.22 16.97 -6.20
N TRP A 382 -22.61 17.66 -5.24
CA TRP A 382 -23.17 18.88 -4.68
C TRP A 382 -23.18 20.05 -5.68
N ILE A 383 -22.12 20.23 -6.48
CA ILE A 383 -22.08 21.27 -7.53
C ILE A 383 -23.20 21.03 -8.57
N ASN A 384 -23.38 19.77 -9.00
CA ASN A 384 -24.45 19.39 -9.93
C ASN A 384 -25.85 19.66 -9.38
N SER A 385 -26.04 19.66 -8.06
CA SER A 385 -27.34 19.93 -7.44
C SER A 385 -27.66 21.42 -7.27
N GLN A 386 -26.72 22.32 -7.59
CA GLN A 386 -26.95 23.75 -7.44
C GLN A 386 -27.93 24.29 -8.50
N PRO A 387 -28.72 25.34 -8.17
CA PRO A 387 -29.62 25.98 -9.13
C PRO A 387 -28.88 26.43 -10.39
N ARG A 388 -29.57 26.31 -11.52
CA ARG A 388 -29.02 26.70 -12.82
C ARG A 388 -28.79 28.20 -12.90
N ASN A 389 -27.75 28.58 -13.63
CA ASN A 389 -27.56 29.97 -14.04
C ASN A 389 -28.79 30.41 -14.85
N ALA A 390 -29.41 31.52 -14.43
CA ALA A 390 -30.66 32.02 -15.01
C ALA A 390 -30.56 32.30 -16.52
N ASN A 391 -29.34 32.55 -17.01
CA ASN A 391 -29.06 32.94 -18.39
C ASN A 391 -28.76 31.75 -19.31
N GLY A 392 -28.92 30.50 -18.83
CA GLY A 392 -28.64 29.28 -19.61
C GLY A 392 -27.16 29.01 -19.88
N GLN A 393 -26.25 29.84 -19.39
CA GLN A 393 -24.81 29.65 -19.50
C GLN A 393 -24.33 28.42 -18.71
N PRO A 394 -23.28 27.72 -19.19
CA PRO A 394 -22.67 26.62 -18.45
C PRO A 394 -22.12 27.12 -17.11
N THR A 395 -22.18 26.25 -16.10
CA THR A 395 -21.58 26.53 -14.79
C THR A 395 -20.09 26.23 -14.88
N ARG A 396 -19.25 27.24 -14.68
CA ARG A 396 -17.78 27.12 -14.80
C ARG A 396 -17.15 26.81 -13.45
N VAL A 397 -16.38 25.73 -13.39
CA VAL A 397 -15.76 25.23 -12.16
C VAL A 397 -14.24 25.22 -12.31
N LEU A 398 -13.55 25.95 -11.44
CA LEU A 398 -12.09 25.92 -11.34
C LEU A 398 -11.66 24.82 -10.38
N VAL A 399 -10.96 23.79 -10.88
CA VAL A 399 -10.55 22.60 -10.14
C VAL A 399 -9.06 22.69 -9.77
N ALA A 400 -8.76 22.57 -8.47
CA ALA A 400 -7.40 22.68 -7.97
C ALA A 400 -6.50 21.47 -8.30
N ALA A 401 -5.20 21.68 -8.09
CA ALA A 401 -4.08 20.72 -8.08
C ALA A 401 -3.44 20.36 -9.42
N ASN A 402 -4.13 19.68 -10.34
CA ASN A 402 -3.59 19.29 -11.64
C ASN A 402 -4.62 18.64 -12.57
N GLU A 403 -4.19 18.34 -13.79
CA GLU A 403 -4.95 17.57 -14.78
C GLU A 403 -5.53 16.28 -14.20
N ASN A 404 -4.78 15.48 -13.43
CA ASN A 404 -5.34 14.25 -12.84
C ASN A 404 -6.51 14.54 -11.90
N SER A 405 -6.45 15.65 -11.17
CA SER A 405 -7.52 16.09 -10.28
C SER A 405 -8.73 16.59 -11.07
N LEU A 406 -8.50 17.24 -12.22
CA LEU A 406 -9.53 17.57 -13.20
C LEU A 406 -10.20 16.30 -13.73
N TRP A 407 -9.44 15.28 -14.15
CA TRP A 407 -9.98 13.99 -14.58
C TRP A 407 -10.86 13.32 -13.51
N CYS A 408 -10.45 13.36 -12.24
CA CYS A 408 -11.25 12.86 -11.12
C CYS A 408 -12.58 13.61 -10.98
N ALA A 409 -12.60 14.93 -11.15
CA ALA A 409 -13.83 15.73 -11.08
C ALA A 409 -14.72 15.53 -12.32
N SER A 410 -14.12 15.50 -13.52
CA SER A 410 -14.82 15.39 -14.80
C SER A 410 -15.66 14.13 -14.93
N TYR A 411 -15.23 13.01 -14.33
CA TYR A 411 -16.03 11.79 -14.31
C TYR A 411 -17.40 11.97 -13.63
N PHE A 412 -17.50 12.89 -12.67
CA PHE A 412 -18.75 13.22 -11.97
C PHE A 412 -19.40 14.51 -12.50
N ALA A 413 -18.87 15.14 -13.54
CA ALA A 413 -19.39 16.38 -14.06
C ALA A 413 -20.68 16.17 -14.87
N GLY A 414 -21.72 16.96 -14.59
CA GLY A 414 -22.92 16.99 -15.42
C GLY A 414 -22.65 17.65 -16.77
N PRO A 415 -23.53 17.45 -17.78
CA PRO A 415 -23.31 17.89 -19.16
C PRO A 415 -23.28 19.42 -19.36
N ARG A 416 -23.49 20.21 -18.30
CA ARG A 416 -23.51 21.68 -18.33
C ARG A 416 -22.42 22.31 -17.47
N LEU A 417 -21.53 21.49 -16.91
CA LEU A 417 -20.38 21.96 -16.17
C LEU A 417 -19.19 22.08 -17.12
N GLU A 418 -18.55 23.24 -17.10
CA GLU A 418 -17.27 23.45 -17.77
C GLU A 418 -16.17 23.50 -16.71
N LEU A 419 -15.29 22.51 -16.72
CA LEU A 419 -14.23 22.41 -15.73
C LEU A 419 -12.91 22.87 -16.32
N THR A 420 -12.15 23.65 -15.55
CA THR A 420 -10.79 24.08 -15.88
C THR A 420 -9.88 23.79 -14.68
N THR A 421 -8.63 23.41 -14.90
CA THR A 421 -7.69 23.16 -13.79
C THR A 421 -6.85 24.40 -13.47
N THR A 422 -6.42 24.50 -12.21
CA THR A 422 -5.33 25.39 -11.80
C THR A 422 -4.28 24.63 -11.01
N LEU A 423 -3.01 24.88 -11.37
CA LEU A 423 -1.84 24.41 -10.64
C LEU A 423 -1.36 25.42 -9.59
N GLN A 424 -1.91 26.64 -9.59
CA GLN A 424 -1.42 27.73 -8.76
C GLN A 424 -1.93 27.59 -7.32
N GLY A 425 -0.99 27.45 -6.39
CA GLY A 425 -1.24 27.62 -4.96
C GLY A 425 -1.25 29.10 -4.57
N ASP A 426 -1.63 29.36 -3.31
CA ASP A 426 -1.59 30.68 -2.65
C ASP A 426 -2.27 31.79 -3.45
N GLN A 427 -3.46 31.54 -3.98
CA GLN A 427 -4.24 32.54 -4.70
C GLN A 427 -4.97 33.45 -3.70
N PRO A 428 -4.60 34.74 -3.58
CA PRO A 428 -5.29 35.67 -2.69
C PRO A 428 -6.61 36.15 -3.31
N GLY A 429 -7.41 36.86 -2.52
CA GLY A 429 -8.59 37.55 -3.02
C GLY A 429 -9.82 36.65 -3.17
N ASP A 430 -10.72 37.10 -4.05
CA ASP A 430 -11.98 36.43 -4.38
C ASP A 430 -11.83 35.56 -5.65
N LEU A 431 -12.78 34.65 -5.89
CA LEU A 431 -12.80 33.80 -7.08
C LEU A 431 -12.95 34.67 -8.36
N PRO A 432 -12.12 34.48 -9.40
CA PRO A 432 -12.27 35.20 -10.66
C PRO A 432 -13.70 35.14 -11.21
N SER A 433 -14.22 36.26 -11.72
CA SER A 433 -15.61 36.37 -12.20
C SER A 433 -15.96 35.46 -13.38
N SER A 434 -14.94 34.86 -14.00
CA SER A 434 -15.11 33.83 -15.03
C SER A 434 -15.47 32.45 -14.48
N PHE A 435 -15.50 32.25 -13.16
CA PHE A 435 -15.83 30.97 -12.55
C PHE A 435 -16.97 31.12 -11.54
N ASP A 436 -17.89 30.15 -11.55
CA ASP A 436 -18.99 30.08 -10.60
C ASP A 436 -18.55 29.40 -9.30
N PHE A 437 -17.72 28.37 -9.41
CA PHE A 437 -17.22 27.60 -8.27
C PHE A 437 -15.72 27.35 -8.35
N TYR A 438 -15.09 27.27 -7.18
CA TYR A 438 -13.75 26.72 -7.01
C TYR A 438 -13.81 25.43 -6.21
N LEU A 439 -13.24 24.34 -6.72
CA LEU A 439 -13.09 23.07 -6.03
C LEU A 439 -11.63 22.91 -5.56
N GLY A 440 -11.42 23.16 -4.27
CA GLY A 440 -10.11 23.11 -3.61
C GLY A 440 -9.86 21.79 -2.88
N THR A 441 -8.60 21.35 -2.88
CA THR A 441 -8.13 20.15 -2.15
C THR A 441 -7.25 20.52 -0.97
N THR A 442 -7.34 19.74 0.11
CA THR A 442 -6.47 19.91 1.28
C THR A 442 -5.09 19.29 1.14
N ARG A 443 -4.87 18.41 0.14
CA ARG A 443 -3.61 17.71 -0.11
C ARG A 443 -2.39 18.63 -0.11
N THR A 444 -2.49 19.73 -0.85
CA THR A 444 -1.43 20.73 -1.07
C THR A 444 -1.86 22.10 -0.57
N LEU A 445 -2.75 22.14 0.43
CA LEU A 445 -3.31 23.37 1.02
C LEU A 445 -4.05 24.30 0.05
N MET A 446 -4.35 23.85 -1.16
CA MET A 446 -5.06 24.64 -2.16
C MET A 446 -6.52 24.93 -1.79
N ALA A 447 -7.11 24.22 -0.82
CA ALA A 447 -8.40 24.60 -0.23
C ALA A 447 -8.41 26.01 0.39
N ASP A 448 -7.23 26.57 0.71
CA ASP A 448 -7.06 27.93 1.23
C ASP A 448 -7.02 29.01 0.14
N ASN A 449 -6.96 28.64 -1.15
CA ASN A 449 -7.06 29.58 -2.27
C ASN A 449 -8.41 30.32 -2.26
N PHE A 450 -8.38 31.57 -2.73
CA PHE A 450 -9.52 32.49 -2.79
C PHE A 450 -10.16 32.68 -1.41
N PRO A 451 -9.41 33.20 -0.42
CA PRO A 451 -9.89 33.32 0.96
C PRO A 451 -11.13 34.21 1.10
N ASP A 452 -11.33 35.19 0.21
CA ASP A 452 -12.47 36.12 0.28
C ASP A 452 -13.78 35.50 -0.25
N ALA A 453 -13.66 34.45 -1.06
CA ALA A 453 -14.79 33.67 -1.57
C ALA A 453 -15.42 32.84 -0.45
N GLU A 454 -16.75 32.76 -0.45
CA GLU A 454 -17.52 32.02 0.54
C GLU A 454 -17.36 30.50 0.36
N ILE A 455 -17.14 29.77 1.46
CA ILE A 455 -17.15 28.31 1.45
C ILE A 455 -18.60 27.84 1.51
N CYS A 456 -19.12 27.36 0.38
CA CYS A 456 -20.49 26.93 0.23
C CYS A 456 -20.69 25.42 0.48
N PHE A 457 -19.63 24.62 0.38
CA PHE A 457 -19.68 23.19 0.70
C PHE A 457 -18.32 22.65 1.19
N ARG A 458 -18.37 21.65 2.08
CA ARG A 458 -17.19 20.95 2.60
C ARG A 458 -17.42 19.45 2.57
N VAL A 459 -16.45 18.71 2.03
CA VAL A 459 -16.37 17.27 2.23
C VAL A 459 -15.56 17.04 3.50
N ASN A 460 -16.25 16.77 4.61
CA ASN A 460 -15.64 16.62 5.93
C ASN A 460 -15.91 15.24 6.53
N ARG A 461 -14.91 14.63 7.15
CA ARG A 461 -15.10 13.50 8.08
C ARG A 461 -14.17 13.64 9.27
N ALA A 462 -14.66 13.21 10.44
CA ALA A 462 -13.87 13.15 11.68
C ALA A 462 -13.14 14.46 12.02
N GLY A 463 -13.79 15.61 11.75
CA GLY A 463 -13.27 16.94 12.09
C GLY A 463 -12.21 17.49 11.12
N ALA A 464 -12.03 16.88 9.95
CA ALA A 464 -11.11 17.36 8.92
C ALA A 464 -11.82 17.51 7.57
N ASP A 465 -11.55 18.63 6.89
CA ASP A 465 -11.96 18.82 5.50
C ASP A 465 -11.00 18.08 4.57
N PHE A 466 -11.55 17.48 3.51
CA PHE A 466 -10.79 16.82 2.44
C PHE A 466 -10.83 17.64 1.16
N ALA A 467 -12.02 18.17 0.83
CA ALA A 467 -12.23 19.12 -0.26
C ALA A 467 -13.20 20.23 0.16
N VAL A 468 -13.05 21.40 -0.46
CA VAL A 468 -13.84 22.59 -0.19
C VAL A 468 -14.35 23.14 -1.50
N VAL A 469 -15.63 23.52 -1.55
CA VAL A 469 -16.20 24.28 -2.67
C VAL A 469 -16.38 25.72 -2.23
N ARG A 470 -15.86 26.66 -3.02
CA ARG A 470 -16.04 28.10 -2.81
C ARG A 470 -16.84 28.74 -3.93
N ARG A 471 -17.56 29.80 -3.61
CA ARG A 471 -18.31 30.64 -4.54
C ARG A 471 -18.04 32.12 -4.23
N ARG A 472 -18.08 32.95 -5.26
CA ARG A 472 -18.02 34.41 -5.09
C ARG A 472 -19.16 34.90 -4.19
N LYS A 473 -18.86 35.79 -3.24
CA LYS A 473 -19.92 36.44 -2.45
C LYS A 473 -20.74 37.34 -3.37
N SER A 474 -22.07 37.21 -3.36
CA SER A 474 -22.92 38.22 -3.98
C SER A 474 -22.68 39.54 -3.27
N LEU A 475 -22.24 40.58 -3.99
CA LEU A 475 -22.29 41.95 -3.48
C LEU A 475 -23.76 42.22 -3.12
N LYS A 476 -24.02 42.44 -1.83
CA LYS A 476 -25.34 42.83 -1.32
C LYS A 476 -25.70 44.23 -1.80
#